data_AF-A0A0P1BRI5-F1
#
_entry.id   AF-A0A0P1BRI5-F1
#
_cell.length_a   1.000
_cell.length_b   1.000
_cell.length_c   1.000
_cell.angle_alpha   90.00
_cell.angle_beta   90.00
_cell.angle_gamma   90.00
#
_symmetry.space_group_name_H-M   'P 1'
#
loop_
_entity.id
_entity.type
_entity.pdbx_description
1 polymer ?
#
loop_
_entity_poly.entity_id
_entity_poly.type
_entity_poly.pdbx_seq_one_letter_code
_entity_poly.pdbx_strand_id
1 'polypeptide(L)'
;MDVSLTYHLARAHVGSLANEPEGVMHPHVAQLAAQDGGFQLAQSRAVSSAKESAVSALLLASAKNGFADRLVYLPTFYHFLLSHAAGFLLLLVQRKWRVLLAGESQRILDLVETFAKTYVFEISAYVPSTDPNAHGNASNGIGAVHPALATAESLQGALRHVLSQCRPGPA
;
A
#
# COMPACT_ATOMS: atom_id res chain seq x y z
N MET A 1 -1.35 -11.64 16.52
CA MET A 1 -0.67 -11.00 15.38
C MET A 1 -0.82 -11.94 14.19
N ASP A 2 -1.33 -11.48 13.04
CA ASP A 2 -1.58 -12.36 11.90
C ASP A 2 -0.31 -12.48 11.04
N VAL A 3 0.23 -13.70 11.04
CA VAL A 3 1.46 -14.06 10.35
C VAL A 3 1.30 -13.91 8.83
N SER A 4 0.11 -14.18 8.29
CA SER A 4 -0.15 -14.15 6.84
C SER A 4 -0.14 -12.71 6.31
N LEU A 5 -0.85 -11.79 6.97
CA LEU A 5 -0.86 -10.38 6.57
C LEU A 5 0.56 -9.79 6.66
N THR A 6 1.25 -10.06 7.78
CA THR A 6 2.61 -9.57 8.01
C THR A 6 3.59 -10.11 6.97
N TYR A 7 3.49 -11.40 6.63
CA TYR A 7 4.31 -12.05 5.61
C TYR A 7 4.15 -11.37 4.24
N HIS A 8 2.91 -11.15 3.81
CA HIS A 8 2.64 -10.53 2.51
C HIS A 8 3.07 -9.07 2.47
N LEU A 9 2.84 -8.31 3.54
CA LEU A 9 3.28 -6.91 3.65
C LEU A 9 4.80 -6.78 3.64
N ALA A 10 5.52 -7.63 4.38
CA ALA A 10 6.98 -7.62 4.41
C ALA A 10 7.57 -7.94 3.02
N ARG A 11 7.06 -8.99 2.35
CA ARG A 11 7.52 -9.34 0.99
C ARG A 11 7.22 -8.26 -0.03
N ALA A 12 6.03 -7.66 0.04
CA ALA A 12 5.65 -6.54 -0.82
C ALA A 12 6.62 -5.35 -0.63
N HIS A 13 6.90 -4.99 0.62
CA HIS A 13 7.79 -3.87 0.92
C HIS A 13 9.21 -4.13 0.43
N VAL A 14 9.85 -5.24 0.82
CA VAL A 14 11.22 -5.55 0.42
C VAL A 14 11.35 -5.67 -1.10
N GLY A 15 10.42 -6.38 -1.75
CA GLY A 15 10.48 -6.56 -3.20
C GLY A 15 10.16 -5.28 -3.99
N SER A 16 9.39 -4.34 -3.43
CA SER A 16 9.14 -3.04 -4.07
C SER A 16 10.41 -2.17 -4.16
N LEU A 17 11.40 -2.38 -3.29
CA LEU A 17 12.68 -1.67 -3.35
C LEU A 17 13.44 -1.99 -4.65
N ALA A 18 13.21 -3.17 -5.23
CA ALA A 18 13.78 -3.53 -6.52
C ALA A 18 13.20 -2.71 -7.68
N ASN A 19 12.06 -2.02 -7.51
CA ASN A 19 11.46 -1.20 -8.56
C ASN A 19 12.27 0.08 -8.86
N GLU A 20 13.04 0.57 -7.88
CA GLU A 20 13.86 1.79 -7.98
C GLU A 20 15.28 1.54 -7.44
N PRO A 21 16.11 0.73 -8.14
CA PRO A 21 17.42 0.33 -7.67
C PRO A 21 18.37 1.53 -7.50
N GLU A 22 18.17 2.59 -8.28
CA GLU A 22 18.91 3.87 -8.19
C GLU A 22 18.68 4.60 -6.86
N GLY A 23 17.55 4.36 -6.18
CA GLY A 23 17.24 4.93 -4.87
C GLY A 23 17.91 4.19 -3.71
N VAL A 24 18.45 2.99 -3.96
CA VAL A 24 19.03 2.11 -2.92
C VAL A 24 20.52 1.88 -3.16
N MET A 25 20.94 1.81 -4.41
CA MET A 25 22.32 1.56 -4.81
C MET A 25 23.04 2.86 -5.15
N HIS A 26 24.37 2.85 -5.02
CA HIS A 26 25.18 3.96 -5.52
C HIS A 26 24.96 4.15 -7.04
N PRO A 27 24.82 5.38 -7.58
CA PRO A 27 24.43 5.62 -8.97
C PRO A 27 25.28 4.88 -10.00
N HIS A 28 26.59 4.81 -9.78
CA HIS A 28 27.50 4.08 -10.67
C HIS A 28 27.22 2.56 -10.70
N VAL A 29 26.86 1.98 -9.55
CA VAL A 29 26.52 0.55 -9.45
C VAL A 29 25.17 0.28 -10.11
N ALA A 30 24.19 1.18 -9.93
CA ALA A 30 22.90 1.07 -10.59
C ALA A 30 23.02 1.13 -12.12
N GLN A 31 23.88 2.00 -12.65
CA GLN A 31 24.15 2.08 -14.10
C GLN A 31 24.79 0.80 -14.66
N LEU A 32 25.74 0.21 -13.94
CA LEU A 32 26.36 -1.06 -14.32
C LEU A 32 25.35 -2.21 -14.26
N ALA A 33 24.56 -2.29 -13.19
CA ALA A 33 23.51 -3.29 -13.02
C ALA A 33 22.41 -3.17 -14.09
N ALA A 34 22.09 -1.95 -14.52
CA ALA A 34 21.15 -1.71 -15.62
C ALA A 34 21.62 -2.27 -16.97
N GLN A 35 22.93 -2.51 -17.15
CA GLN A 35 23.48 -3.13 -18.35
C GLN A 35 23.56 -4.66 -18.25
N ASP A 36 23.36 -5.23 -17.06
CA ASP A 36 23.38 -6.66 -16.81
C ASP A 36 21.97 -7.26 -16.99
N GLY A 37 21.81 -8.09 -18.03
CA GLY A 37 20.55 -8.80 -18.29
C GLY A 37 20.13 -9.76 -17.16
N GLY A 38 21.08 -10.32 -16.42
CA GLY A 38 20.80 -11.17 -15.26
C GLY A 38 20.16 -10.38 -14.13
N PHE A 39 20.69 -9.19 -13.86
CA PHE A 39 20.13 -8.26 -12.89
C PHE A 39 18.72 -7.80 -13.28
N GLN A 40 18.50 -7.40 -14.54
CA GLN A 40 17.17 -7.01 -15.02
C GLN A 40 16.12 -8.13 -14.85
N LEU A 41 16.50 -9.38 -15.13
CA LEU A 41 15.62 -10.53 -14.94
C LEU A 41 15.30 -10.76 -13.45
N ALA A 42 16.30 -10.69 -12.58
CA ALA A 42 16.11 -10.84 -11.13
C ALA A 42 15.22 -9.72 -10.57
N GLN A 43 15.43 -8.48 -11.02
CA GLN A 43 14.63 -7.31 -10.67
C GLN A 43 13.16 -7.52 -11.06
N SER A 44 12.91 -7.92 -12.31
CA SER A 44 11.55 -8.19 -12.81
C SER A 44 10.83 -9.27 -11.99
N ARG A 45 11.53 -10.36 -11.63
CA ARG A 45 10.99 -11.42 -10.77
C ARG A 45 10.69 -10.93 -9.36
N ALA A 46 11.58 -10.13 -8.76
CA ALA A 46 11.38 -9.55 -7.44
C ALA A 46 10.16 -8.63 -7.41
N VAL A 47 10.04 -7.73 -8.39
CA VAL A 47 8.89 -6.82 -8.53
C VAL A 47 7.59 -7.60 -8.77
N SER A 48 7.62 -8.65 -9.58
CA SER A 48 6.45 -9.50 -9.85
C SER A 48 5.97 -10.23 -8.58
N SER A 49 6.89 -10.80 -7.81
CA SER A 49 6.56 -11.46 -6.53
C SER A 49 6.07 -10.46 -5.47
N ALA A 50 6.63 -9.25 -5.46
CA ALA A 50 6.17 -8.16 -4.60
C ALA A 50 4.74 -7.75 -4.94
N LYS A 51 4.40 -7.66 -6.24
CA LYS A 51 3.05 -7.33 -6.74
C LYS A 51 2.03 -8.35 -6.21
N GLU A 52 2.32 -9.64 -6.38
CA GLU A 52 1.44 -10.72 -5.91
C GLU A 52 1.23 -10.67 -4.39
N SER A 53 2.30 -10.37 -3.64
CA SER A 53 2.22 -10.22 -2.19
C SER A 53 1.43 -8.98 -1.78
N ALA A 54 1.58 -7.85 -2.48
CA ALA A 54 0.80 -6.64 -2.24
C ALA A 54 -0.69 -6.88 -2.51
N VAL A 55 -1.03 -7.53 -3.63
CA VAL A 55 -2.42 -7.93 -3.95
C VAL A 55 -3.00 -8.80 -2.84
N SER A 56 -2.27 -9.82 -2.40
CA SER A 56 -2.71 -10.72 -1.32
C SER A 56 -2.94 -9.98 -0.01
N ALA A 57 -2.02 -9.06 0.36
CA ALA A 57 -2.17 -8.25 1.56
C ALA A 57 -3.41 -7.36 1.51
N LEU A 58 -3.68 -6.68 0.39
CA LEU A 58 -4.86 -5.83 0.25
C LEU A 58 -6.17 -6.62 0.24
N LEU A 59 -6.17 -7.83 -0.34
CA LEU A 59 -7.32 -8.72 -0.27
C LEU A 59 -7.63 -9.14 1.17
N LEU A 60 -6.61 -9.54 1.94
CA LEU A 60 -6.76 -9.87 3.36
C LEU A 60 -7.22 -8.67 4.19
N ALA A 61 -6.69 -7.48 3.87
CA ALA A 61 -7.03 -6.23 4.53
C ALA A 61 -8.48 -5.78 4.25
N SER A 62 -8.99 -6.06 3.05
CA SER A 62 -10.34 -5.64 2.61
C SER A 62 -11.42 -6.70 2.86
N ALA A 63 -11.04 -7.93 3.18
CA ALA A 63 -11.97 -9.01 3.42
C ALA A 63 -12.71 -8.84 4.76
N LYS A 64 -14.05 -8.95 4.74
CA LYS A 64 -14.90 -8.86 5.94
C LYS A 64 -14.61 -9.96 6.96
N ASN A 65 -14.25 -11.15 6.51
CA ASN A 65 -13.79 -12.25 7.36
C ASN A 65 -12.29 -12.19 7.69
N GLY A 66 -11.59 -11.15 7.20
CA GLY A 66 -10.18 -10.88 7.43
C GLY A 66 -9.98 -9.70 8.39
N PHE A 67 -9.32 -8.65 7.89
CA PHE A 67 -8.89 -7.52 8.71
C PHE A 67 -9.76 -6.27 8.59
N ALA A 68 -10.76 -6.24 7.69
CA ALA A 68 -11.51 -5.02 7.38
C ALA A 68 -12.03 -4.32 8.65
N ASP A 69 -12.77 -5.05 9.50
CA ASP A 69 -13.37 -4.53 10.73
C ASP A 69 -12.35 -4.28 11.86
N ARG A 70 -11.09 -4.65 11.63
CA ARG A 70 -9.97 -4.53 12.60
C ARG A 70 -8.90 -3.55 12.15
N LEU A 71 -9.05 -2.93 10.96
CA LEU A 71 -8.04 -2.06 10.37
C LEU A 71 -7.63 -0.96 11.33
N VAL A 72 -8.60 -0.37 12.03
CA VAL A 72 -8.41 0.73 12.99
C VAL A 72 -7.57 0.35 14.21
N TYR A 73 -7.56 -0.93 14.57
CA TYR A 73 -6.83 -1.41 15.76
C TYR A 73 -5.44 -1.95 15.42
N LEU A 74 -5.03 -1.86 14.15
CA LEU A 74 -3.70 -2.31 13.76
C LEU A 74 -2.62 -1.36 14.29
N PRO A 75 -1.46 -1.89 14.68
CA PRO A 75 -0.30 -1.04 14.98
C PRO A 75 0.06 -0.13 13.80
N THR A 76 0.60 1.07 14.10
CA THR A 76 0.97 2.10 13.10
C THR A 76 1.82 1.57 11.95
N PHE A 77 2.72 0.61 12.20
CA PHE A 77 3.55 0.04 11.14
C PHE A 77 2.75 -0.73 10.08
N TYR A 78 1.61 -1.35 10.42
CA TYR A 78 0.74 -1.98 9.42
C TYR A 78 0.09 -0.95 8.53
N HIS A 79 -0.34 0.19 9.07
CA HIS A 79 -0.90 1.29 8.28
C HIS A 79 0.11 1.82 7.27
N PHE A 80 1.36 1.98 7.68
CA PHE A 80 2.46 2.30 6.79
C PHE A 80 2.62 1.25 5.69
N LEU A 81 2.73 -0.03 6.04
CA LEU A 81 2.95 -1.11 5.07
C LEU A 81 1.77 -1.32 4.12
N LEU A 82 0.53 -1.17 4.60
CA LEU A 82 -0.69 -1.27 3.79
C LEU A 82 -0.78 -0.13 2.78
N SER A 83 -0.51 1.10 3.22
CA SER A 83 -0.44 2.26 2.33
C SER A 83 0.70 2.11 1.31
N HIS A 84 1.86 1.61 1.75
CA HIS A 84 2.98 1.31 0.87
C HIS A 84 2.64 0.25 -0.18
N ALA A 85 2.00 -0.86 0.22
CA ALA A 85 1.57 -1.91 -0.71
C ALA A 85 0.58 -1.38 -1.76
N ALA A 86 -0.40 -0.58 -1.33
CA ALA A 86 -1.35 0.07 -2.23
C ALA A 86 -0.67 1.09 -3.17
N GLY A 87 0.20 1.95 -2.62
CA GLY A 87 0.97 2.93 -3.40
C GLY A 87 1.89 2.25 -4.42
N PHE A 88 2.55 1.16 -4.04
CA PHE A 88 3.37 0.35 -4.94
C PHE A 88 2.55 -0.19 -6.11
N LEU A 89 1.37 -0.75 -5.86
CA LEU A 89 0.47 -1.22 -6.92
C LEU A 89 0.02 -0.08 -7.86
N LEU A 90 -0.27 1.10 -7.31
CA LEU A 90 -0.59 2.29 -8.10
C LEU A 90 0.57 2.74 -8.98
N LEU A 91 1.80 2.73 -8.44
CA LEU A 91 3.01 3.05 -9.20
C LEU A 91 3.24 2.06 -10.36
N LEU A 92 3.00 0.77 -10.14
CA LEU A 92 3.06 -0.23 -11.20
C LEU A 92 2.06 0.07 -12.32
N VAL A 93 0.81 0.43 -11.96
CA VAL A 93 -0.22 0.79 -12.93
C VAL A 93 0.13 2.06 -13.71
N GLN A 94 0.77 3.06 -13.08
CA GLN A 94 1.23 4.26 -13.79
C GLN A 94 2.40 3.95 -14.74
N ARG A 95 3.35 3.10 -14.33
CA ARG A 95 4.56 2.76 -15.09
C ARG A 95 4.40 1.49 -15.94
N LYS A 96 3.31 1.40 -16.71
CA LYS A 96 2.92 0.22 -17.54
C LYS A 96 4.02 -0.35 -18.44
N TRP A 97 5.01 0.46 -18.80
CA TRP A 97 6.08 0.10 -19.72
C TRP A 97 7.25 -0.65 -19.06
N ARG A 98 7.43 -0.56 -17.73
CA ARG A 98 8.50 -1.27 -17.00
C ARG A 98 8.07 -2.63 -16.47
N VAL A 99 6.79 -2.80 -16.22
CA VAL A 99 6.22 -4.03 -15.65
C VAL A 99 5.08 -4.44 -16.57
N LEU A 100 5.26 -5.55 -17.28
CA LEU A 100 4.28 -6.12 -18.22
C LEU A 100 2.96 -6.45 -17.49
N LEU A 101 2.12 -5.44 -17.28
CA LEU A 101 0.76 -5.57 -16.74
C LEU A 101 -0.17 -5.97 -17.87
N ALA A 102 -0.09 -7.22 -18.33
CA ALA A 102 -0.87 -7.78 -19.43
C ALA A 102 -2.38 -7.80 -19.12
N GLY A 103 -3.05 -6.66 -19.21
CA GLY A 103 -4.49 -6.51 -18.93
C GLY A 103 -4.88 -6.48 -17.45
N GLU A 104 -3.96 -6.70 -16.52
CA GLU A 104 -4.25 -6.75 -15.07
C GLU A 104 -4.42 -5.36 -14.42
N SER A 105 -4.03 -4.29 -15.12
CA SER A 105 -4.03 -2.92 -14.57
C SER A 105 -5.38 -2.51 -13.99
N GLN A 106 -6.48 -2.83 -14.69
CA GLN A 106 -7.83 -2.48 -14.22
C GLN A 106 -8.19 -3.24 -12.94
N ARG A 107 -7.88 -4.55 -12.87
CA ARG A 107 -8.13 -5.36 -11.68
C ARG A 107 -7.37 -4.84 -10.47
N ILE A 108 -6.13 -4.42 -10.67
CA ILE A 108 -5.31 -3.81 -9.60
C ILE A 108 -5.92 -2.48 -9.15
N LEU A 109 -6.36 -1.63 -10.09
CA LEU A 109 -7.03 -0.37 -9.74
C LEU A 109 -8.31 -0.61 -8.95
N ASP A 110 -9.17 -1.54 -9.38
CA ASP A 110 -10.43 -1.86 -8.70
C ASP A 110 -10.18 -2.40 -7.28
N LEU A 111 -9.14 -3.21 -7.10
CA LEU A 111 -8.71 -3.71 -5.79
C LEU A 111 -8.23 -2.56 -4.88
N VAL A 112 -7.33 -1.71 -5.38
CA VAL A 112 -6.82 -0.58 -4.60
C VAL A 112 -7.92 0.42 -4.27
N GLU A 113 -8.86 0.66 -5.19
CA GLU A 113 -10.02 1.52 -4.96
C GLU A 113 -10.93 0.96 -3.87
N THR A 114 -11.20 -0.35 -3.90
CA THR A 114 -12.00 -1.03 -2.87
C THR A 114 -11.30 -0.95 -1.52
N PHE A 115 -10.01 -1.30 -1.46
CA PHE A 115 -9.21 -1.19 -0.25
C PHE A 115 -9.20 0.24 0.30
N ALA A 116 -8.92 1.24 -0.52
CA ALA A 116 -8.85 2.63 -0.09
C ALA A 116 -10.20 3.13 0.45
N LYS A 117 -11.32 2.73 -0.16
CA LYS A 117 -12.67 3.05 0.33
C LYS A 117 -12.90 2.47 1.73
N THR A 118 -12.64 1.18 1.91
CA THR A 118 -12.78 0.50 3.21
C THR A 118 -11.84 1.13 4.24
N TYR A 119 -10.57 1.31 3.89
CA TYR A 119 -9.56 1.85 4.78
C TYR A 119 -9.88 3.27 5.23
N VAL A 120 -10.23 4.17 4.31
CA VAL A 120 -10.63 5.55 4.66
C VAL A 120 -11.87 5.54 5.54
N PHE A 121 -12.89 4.74 5.19
CA PHE A 121 -14.12 4.65 5.98
C PHE A 121 -13.84 4.23 7.43
N GLU A 122 -13.11 3.13 7.64
CA GLU A 122 -12.78 2.60 8.97
C GLU A 122 -11.97 3.62 9.79
N ILE A 123 -10.97 4.25 9.18
CA ILE A 123 -10.10 5.22 9.86
C ILE A 123 -10.85 6.53 10.20
N SER A 124 -11.74 6.99 9.32
CA SER A 124 -12.55 8.18 9.56
C SER A 124 -13.72 7.95 10.52
N ALA A 125 -14.24 6.72 10.58
CA ALA A 125 -15.28 6.33 11.52
C ALA A 125 -14.74 6.02 12.92
N TYR A 126 -13.42 6.11 13.13
CA TYR A 126 -12.81 5.86 14.42
C TYR A 126 -13.33 6.81 15.49
N VAL A 127 -13.93 6.22 16.53
CA VAL A 127 -14.29 6.92 17.77
C VAL A 127 -13.30 6.47 18.85
N PRO A 128 -12.51 7.38 19.43
CA PRO A 128 -11.63 7.05 20.54
C PRO A 128 -12.44 6.47 21.70
N SER A 129 -12.02 5.33 22.24
CA SER A 129 -12.68 4.75 23.42
C SER A 129 -12.58 5.72 24.59
N THR A 130 -13.72 6.24 25.05
CA THR A 130 -13.84 7.10 26.24
C THR A 130 -13.80 6.28 27.52
N ASP A 131 -12.90 5.30 27.64
CA ASP A 131 -12.83 4.44 28.82
C ASP A 131 -12.14 5.20 29.97
N PRO A 132 -12.88 5.63 31.03
CA PRO A 132 -12.34 6.46 32.10
C PRO A 132 -11.36 5.72 33.00
N ASN A 133 -11.22 4.40 32.86
CA ASN A 133 -10.32 3.56 33.65
C ASN A 133 -8.98 3.26 32.93
N ALA A 134 -8.75 3.82 31.74
CA ALA A 134 -7.44 3.78 31.11
C ALA A 134 -6.48 4.70 31.88
N HIS A 135 -5.74 4.14 32.84
CA HIS A 135 -4.68 4.82 33.58
C HIS A 135 -3.54 5.27 32.65
N GLY A 136 -3.73 6.41 31.99
CA GLY A 136 -2.75 7.02 31.11
C GLY A 136 -3.26 8.36 30.59
N ASN A 137 -3.09 9.41 31.40
CA ASN A 137 -3.19 10.83 31.03
C ASN A 137 -4.31 11.20 30.03
N ALA A 138 -5.56 11.11 30.46
CA ALA A 138 -6.66 11.80 29.80
C ALA A 138 -6.57 13.31 30.10
N SER A 139 -5.81 14.05 29.28
CA SER A 139 -5.92 15.50 29.19
C SER A 139 -6.78 15.88 27.97
N ASN A 140 -8.00 16.34 28.26
CA ASN A 140 -8.81 17.27 27.46
C ASN A 140 -9.08 16.95 25.98
N GLY A 141 -10.28 16.43 25.69
CA GLY A 141 -11.30 17.17 24.93
C GLY A 141 -11.00 17.72 23.53
N ILE A 142 -10.03 17.16 22.79
CA ILE A 142 -9.88 17.37 21.34
C ILE A 142 -10.16 16.01 20.72
N GLY A 143 -11.16 15.91 19.83
CA GLY A 143 -11.55 14.65 19.19
C GLY A 143 -10.31 13.93 18.66
N ALA A 144 -9.92 12.83 19.31
CA ALA A 144 -8.63 12.23 19.03
C ALA A 144 -8.66 11.64 17.61
N VAL A 145 -7.87 12.24 16.75
CA VAL A 145 -7.74 11.83 15.35
C VAL A 145 -6.97 10.52 15.30
N HIS A 146 -7.45 9.57 14.50
CA HIS A 146 -6.74 8.31 14.31
C HIS A 146 -5.32 8.57 13.74
N PRO A 147 -4.25 7.95 14.29
CA PRO A 147 -2.87 8.24 13.89
C PRO A 147 -2.58 7.97 12.41
N ALA A 148 -3.39 7.11 11.76
CA ALA A 148 -3.28 6.80 10.34
C ALA A 148 -4.15 7.67 9.42
N LEU A 149 -4.80 8.73 9.91
CA LEU A 149 -5.64 9.60 9.09
C LEU A 149 -4.85 10.22 7.92
N ALA A 150 -3.69 10.80 8.20
CA ALA A 150 -2.83 11.38 7.17
C ALA A 150 -2.41 10.34 6.11
N THR A 151 -2.19 9.09 6.53
CA THR A 151 -1.89 7.97 5.63
C THR A 151 -3.09 7.64 4.74
N ALA A 152 -4.31 7.67 5.28
CA ALA A 152 -5.54 7.44 4.54
C ALA A 152 -5.80 8.55 3.50
N GLU A 153 -5.62 9.82 3.89
CA GLU A 153 -5.75 10.97 3.00
C GLU A 153 -4.72 10.94 1.86
N SER A 154 -3.46 10.64 2.19
CA SER A 154 -2.38 10.50 1.20
C SER A 154 -2.68 9.41 0.19
N LEU A 155 -3.13 8.22 0.66
CA LEU A 155 -3.52 7.12 -0.23
C LEU A 155 -4.69 7.51 -1.14
N GLN A 156 -5.71 8.18 -0.59
CA GLN A 156 -6.85 8.64 -1.36
C GLN A 156 -6.45 9.67 -2.43
N GLY A 157 -5.51 10.57 -2.11
CA GLY A 157 -4.93 11.52 -3.05
C GLY A 157 -4.15 10.83 -4.18
N ALA A 158 -3.30 9.85 -3.83
CA ALA A 158 -2.53 9.07 -4.81
C ALA A 158 -3.46 8.29 -5.75
N LEU A 159 -4.51 7.64 -5.23
CA LEU A 159 -5.49 6.94 -6.03
C LEU A 159 -6.21 7.88 -7.01
N ARG A 160 -6.67 9.05 -6.54
CA ARG A 160 -7.31 10.07 -7.39
C ARG A 160 -6.39 10.51 -8.53
N HIS A 161 -5.11 10.74 -8.22
CA HIS A 161 -4.12 11.12 -9.22
C HIS A 161 -3.94 10.02 -10.29
N VAL A 162 -3.79 8.76 -9.89
CA VAL A 162 -3.63 7.64 -10.84
C VAL A 162 -4.88 7.43 -11.70
N LEU A 163 -6.07 7.51 -11.09
CA LEU A 163 -7.34 7.39 -11.81
C LEU A 163 -7.49 8.48 -12.88
N SER A 164 -7.09 9.72 -12.59
CA SER A 164 -7.14 10.84 -13.56
C SER A 164 -6.24 10.63 -14.78
N GLN A 165 -5.16 9.85 -14.64
CA GLN A 165 -4.25 9.51 -15.73
C GLN A 165 -4.70 8.27 -16.52
N CYS A 166 -5.46 7.37 -15.88
CA CYS A 166 -5.84 6.09 -16.46
C CYS A 166 -7.23 6.09 -17.13
N ARG A 167 -8.16 6.96 -16.71
CA ARG A 167 -9.47 7.13 -17.35
C ARG A 167 -9.46 8.41 -18.21
N PRO A 168 -9.48 8.32 -19.56
CA PRO A 168 -9.74 9.51 -20.38
C PRO A 168 -11.13 10.03 -20.02
N GLY A 169 -11.26 11.36 -19.87
CA GLY A 169 -12.55 12.01 -19.62
C GLY A 169 -13.56 11.69 -20.73
N PRO A 170 -14.87 11.92 -20.47
CA PRO A 170 -15.89 11.70 -21.50
C PRO A 170 -15.56 12.59 -22.71
N ALA A 171 -15.41 11.95 -23.87
CA ALA A 171 -15.36 12.60 -25.17
C ALA A 171 -16.74 13.14 -25.56
#